data_AF-A0A9X8QH43-F1
#
_entry.id   AF-A0A9X8QH43-F1
#
_cell.length_a   1.000
_cell.length_b   1.000
_cell.length_c   1.000
_cell.angle_alpha   90.00
_cell.angle_beta   90.00
_cell.angle_gamma   90.00
#
_symmetry.space_group_name_H-M   'P 1'
#
loop_
_entity.id
_entity.type
_entity.pdbx_description
1 polymer ?
#
loop_
_entity_poly.entity_id
_entity_poly.type
_entity_poly.pdbx_seq_one_letter_code
_entity_poly.pdbx_strand_id
1 'polypeptide(L)'
;MKKICYLAPASNIHTVRWVNALVENQFDVTLVTMHEPDMDKIDSNVKIEVLPFKKGYGYYLNAWALKSVLRKYSPDFLHVHYASGYGTLARLAKFEPTILSVWGSDVYLFPNKREVNRRILKKNLSHAKYITSTSHDMKKETEKYLDYNKEIYITPFGIDTQLFRANDNKSNNENNQLCIGIAKKLEKVYGIDYLIRAVSELKKKLKIQGYNNIADNLKLIIIGEGSQREELNSLVKELELENHVEFIGNIPNVEIPNYLNEIDIFCIPSLSESFGVAALEASACAVPVVASNVGGLPEVVLHGETGYLVDAGNSKELSERLYELALNPELRKEFGENGRELVSSKYSWKESVRIMLEVYNNIED
;
A
#
# COMPACT_ATOMS: atom_id res chain seq x y z
N MET A 1 -24.12 -20.02 6.11
CA MET A 1 -23.05 -19.06 6.47
C MET A 1 -21.72 -19.78 6.31
N LYS A 2 -20.89 -19.34 5.37
CA LYS A 2 -19.55 -19.91 5.17
C LYS A 2 -18.67 -19.57 6.38
N LYS A 3 -17.87 -20.52 6.84
CA LYS A 3 -16.95 -20.40 7.98
C LYS A 3 -15.52 -20.26 7.48
N ILE A 4 -14.82 -19.23 7.95
CA ILE A 4 -13.45 -18.94 7.54
C ILE A 4 -12.57 -18.88 8.77
N CYS A 5 -11.46 -19.63 8.73
CA CYS A 5 -10.32 -19.33 9.59
C CYS A 5 -9.35 -18.41 8.84
N TYR A 6 -9.10 -17.24 9.41
CA TYR A 6 -8.24 -16.21 8.85
C TYR A 6 -6.91 -16.21 9.60
N LEU A 7 -5.82 -16.66 8.98
CA LEU A 7 -4.50 -16.76 9.59
C LEU A 7 -3.63 -15.56 9.18
N ALA A 8 -3.56 -14.55 10.05
CA ALA A 8 -2.97 -13.26 9.72
C ALA A 8 -2.54 -12.48 10.97
N PRO A 9 -1.69 -11.45 10.83
CA PRO A 9 -1.34 -10.60 11.94
C PRO A 9 -2.49 -9.66 12.32
N ALA A 10 -3.05 -9.84 13.51
CA ALA A 10 -4.15 -9.01 14.03
C ALA A 10 -3.75 -7.53 14.27
N SER A 11 -2.45 -7.25 14.40
CA SER A 11 -1.93 -5.88 14.55
C SER A 11 -1.82 -5.11 13.22
N ASN A 12 -2.14 -5.73 12.08
CA ASN A 12 -2.10 -5.08 10.76
C ASN A 12 -3.48 -4.55 10.39
N ILE A 13 -3.57 -3.26 10.05
CA ILE A 13 -4.83 -2.60 9.69
C ILE A 13 -5.55 -3.25 8.51
N HIS A 14 -4.83 -3.79 7.52
CA HIS A 14 -5.45 -4.48 6.40
C HIS A 14 -6.08 -5.81 6.85
N THR A 15 -5.46 -6.54 7.79
CA THR A 15 -6.07 -7.74 8.37
C THR A 15 -7.40 -7.38 9.04
N VAL A 16 -7.40 -6.33 9.86
CA VAL A 16 -8.58 -5.85 10.58
C VAL A 16 -9.70 -5.48 9.60
N ARG A 17 -9.39 -4.69 8.57
CA ARG A 17 -10.36 -4.32 7.53
C ARG A 17 -10.97 -5.55 6.86
N TRP A 18 -10.14 -6.52 6.45
CA TRP A 18 -10.62 -7.74 5.82
C TRP A 18 -11.56 -8.54 6.72
N VAL A 19 -11.16 -8.86 7.96
CA VAL A 19 -12.02 -9.69 8.84
C VAL A 19 -13.35 -9.01 9.16
N ASN A 20 -13.37 -7.68 9.34
CA ASN A 20 -14.59 -6.92 9.56
C ASN A 20 -15.51 -6.97 8.32
N ALA A 21 -14.96 -6.73 7.12
CA ALA A 21 -15.73 -6.81 5.89
C ALA A 21 -16.30 -8.21 5.62
N LEU A 22 -15.61 -9.28 6.03
CA LEU A 22 -16.14 -10.63 5.91
C LEU A 22 -17.33 -10.87 6.85
N VAL A 23 -17.28 -10.36 8.08
CA VAL A 23 -18.45 -10.40 8.98
C VAL A 23 -19.62 -9.60 8.41
N GLU A 24 -19.38 -8.39 7.89
CA GLU A 24 -20.41 -7.57 7.24
C GLU A 24 -21.08 -8.30 6.07
N ASN A 25 -20.34 -9.19 5.40
CA ASN A 25 -20.83 -10.04 4.32
C ASN A 25 -21.27 -11.45 4.79
N GLN A 26 -21.66 -11.57 6.06
CA GLN A 26 -22.29 -12.76 6.64
C GLN A 26 -21.41 -14.02 6.62
N PHE A 27 -20.09 -13.87 6.82
CA PHE A 27 -19.20 -14.99 7.11
C PHE A 27 -19.05 -15.21 8.62
N ASP A 28 -18.89 -16.47 9.02
CA ASP A 28 -18.44 -16.82 10.38
C ASP A 28 -16.91 -16.78 10.41
N VAL A 29 -16.35 -15.69 10.94
CA VAL A 29 -14.92 -15.42 10.88
C VAL A 29 -14.23 -15.78 12.20
N THR A 30 -13.18 -16.60 12.10
CA THR A 30 -12.23 -16.82 13.19
C THR A 30 -10.85 -16.30 12.79
N LEU A 31 -10.40 -15.19 13.37
CA LEU A 31 -9.05 -14.66 13.22
C LEU A 31 -8.07 -15.42 14.13
N VAL A 32 -7.11 -16.11 13.52
CA VAL A 32 -6.02 -16.82 14.19
C VAL A 32 -4.74 -16.02 14.02
N THR A 33 -4.08 -15.66 15.14
CA THR A 33 -2.97 -14.69 15.13
C THR A 33 -1.85 -15.07 16.10
N MET A 34 -0.63 -14.58 15.84
CA MET A 34 0.50 -14.57 16.80
C MET A 34 0.81 -13.17 17.33
N HIS A 35 -0.02 -12.20 16.98
CA HIS A 35 0.10 -10.80 17.38
C HIS A 35 -1.06 -10.43 18.28
N GLU A 36 -0.77 -9.53 19.22
CA GLU A 36 -1.77 -8.94 20.11
C GLU A 36 -2.81 -8.19 19.26
N PRO A 37 -4.10 -8.57 19.37
CA PRO A 37 -5.18 -7.92 18.63
C PRO A 37 -5.53 -6.57 19.27
N ASP A 38 -5.89 -5.60 18.43
CA ASP A 38 -6.51 -4.35 18.86
C ASP A 38 -8.03 -4.51 18.84
N MET A 39 -8.60 -4.83 20.01
CA MET A 39 -10.02 -5.19 20.14
C MET A 39 -10.96 -4.03 19.81
N ASP A 40 -10.49 -2.79 19.91
CA ASP A 40 -11.32 -1.60 19.63
C ASP A 40 -11.56 -1.41 18.12
N LYS A 41 -10.76 -2.06 17.27
CA LYS A 41 -10.85 -1.95 15.81
C LYS A 41 -11.44 -3.18 15.14
N ILE A 42 -11.48 -4.32 15.83
CA ILE A 42 -11.98 -5.58 15.28
C ILE A 42 -13.46 -5.73 15.66
N ASP A 43 -14.30 -6.08 14.69
CA ASP A 43 -15.72 -6.30 14.92
C ASP A 43 -15.93 -7.38 16.00
N SER A 44 -16.84 -7.12 16.94
CA SER A 44 -17.14 -8.00 18.08
C SER A 44 -17.59 -9.42 17.70
N ASN A 45 -18.08 -9.62 16.46
CA ASN A 45 -18.48 -10.92 15.94
C ASN A 45 -17.30 -11.74 15.39
N VAL A 46 -16.12 -11.15 15.23
CA VAL A 46 -14.90 -11.88 14.85
C VAL A 46 -14.41 -12.67 16.06
N LYS A 47 -14.37 -13.99 15.92
CA LYS A 47 -13.78 -14.88 16.95
C LYS A 47 -12.26 -14.77 16.86
N ILE A 48 -11.57 -14.57 17.97
CA ILE A 48 -10.10 -14.40 17.96
C ILE A 48 -9.43 -15.54 18.72
N GLU A 49 -8.41 -16.15 18.09
CA GLU A 49 -7.59 -17.21 18.66
C GLU A 49 -6.12 -16.81 18.59
N VAL A 50 -5.52 -16.52 19.75
CA VAL A 50 -4.09 -16.18 19.85
C VAL A 50 -3.29 -17.46 20.06
N LEU A 51 -2.35 -17.72 19.15
CA LEU A 51 -1.49 -18.89 19.20
C LEU A 51 -0.44 -18.79 20.31
N PRO A 52 -0.03 -19.92 20.94
CA PRO A 52 0.80 -19.91 22.14
C PRO A 52 2.23 -19.39 21.92
N PHE A 53 2.80 -19.58 20.72
CA PHE A 53 4.13 -19.08 20.38
C PHE A 53 4.06 -17.82 19.52
N LYS A 54 4.81 -16.76 19.91
CA LYS A 54 4.88 -15.50 19.17
C LYS A 54 5.62 -15.65 17.82
N LYS A 55 5.54 -14.62 16.96
CA LYS A 55 6.24 -14.55 15.64
C LYS A 55 7.73 -14.92 15.72
N GLY A 56 8.27 -15.46 14.62
CA GLY A 56 9.63 -15.99 14.55
C GLY A 56 9.59 -17.52 14.55
N TYR A 57 10.06 -18.16 15.61
CA TYR A 57 9.96 -19.62 15.74
C TYR A 57 8.50 -20.11 15.83
N GLY A 58 7.56 -19.27 16.27
CA GLY A 58 6.13 -19.63 16.32
C GLY A 58 5.53 -20.05 14.97
N TYR A 59 6.07 -19.58 13.85
CA TYR A 59 5.66 -20.02 12.51
C TYR A 59 5.89 -21.54 12.27
N TYR A 60 6.76 -22.17 13.06
CA TYR A 60 7.05 -23.60 12.99
C TYR A 60 6.43 -24.38 14.15
N LEU A 61 6.37 -23.77 15.35
CA LEU A 61 5.95 -24.45 16.58
C LEU A 61 4.43 -24.50 16.77
N ASN A 62 3.68 -23.59 16.13
CA ASN A 62 2.22 -23.48 16.33
C ASN A 62 1.39 -24.46 15.48
N ALA A 63 1.97 -25.34 14.67
CA ALA A 63 1.20 -26.17 13.73
C ALA A 63 0.13 -27.03 14.42
N TRP A 64 0.43 -27.59 15.59
CA TRP A 64 -0.52 -28.37 16.38
C TRP A 64 -1.64 -27.50 16.98
N ALA A 65 -1.32 -26.28 17.42
CA ALA A 65 -2.29 -25.34 17.97
C ALA A 65 -3.24 -24.86 16.87
N LEU A 66 -2.71 -24.51 15.68
CA LEU A 66 -3.53 -24.17 14.52
C LEU A 66 -4.45 -25.34 14.12
N LYS A 67 -3.96 -26.58 14.08
CA LYS A 67 -4.81 -27.76 13.82
C LYS A 67 -5.93 -27.91 14.84
N SER A 68 -5.67 -27.66 16.12
CA SER A 68 -6.70 -27.71 17.17
C SER A 68 -7.78 -26.65 16.95
N VAL A 69 -7.39 -25.43 16.59
CA VAL A 69 -8.32 -24.33 16.25
C VAL A 69 -9.15 -24.69 15.01
N LEU A 70 -8.51 -25.16 13.94
CA LEU A 70 -9.20 -25.57 12.71
C LEU A 70 -10.20 -26.70 12.96
N ARG A 71 -9.88 -27.67 13.81
CA ARG A 71 -10.83 -28.72 14.22
C ARG A 71 -11.98 -28.17 15.06
N LYS A 72 -11.69 -27.24 15.99
CA LYS A 72 -12.70 -26.61 16.86
C LYS A 72 -13.77 -25.86 16.05
N TYR A 73 -13.35 -25.10 15.04
CA TYR A 73 -14.26 -24.25 14.27
C TYR A 73 -14.77 -24.91 12.99
N SER A 74 -14.07 -25.92 12.48
CA SER A 74 -14.40 -26.63 11.22
C SER A 74 -14.71 -25.65 10.09
N PRO A 75 -13.74 -24.81 9.68
CA PRO A 75 -13.96 -23.83 8.63
C PRO A 75 -14.08 -24.52 7.27
N ASP A 76 -14.79 -23.88 6.34
CA ASP A 76 -14.88 -24.35 4.96
C ASP A 76 -13.54 -24.17 4.24
N PHE A 77 -12.76 -23.14 4.61
CA PHE A 77 -11.40 -22.92 4.12
C PHE A 77 -10.54 -22.12 5.09
N LEU A 78 -9.22 -22.22 4.92
CA LEU A 78 -8.23 -21.40 5.62
C LEU A 78 -7.72 -20.30 4.67
N HIS A 79 -7.84 -19.04 5.06
CA HIS A 79 -7.25 -17.93 4.31
C HIS A 79 -6.07 -17.34 5.07
N VAL A 80 -4.92 -17.29 4.42
CA VAL A 80 -3.62 -16.99 5.02
C VAL A 80 -3.03 -15.75 4.38
N HIS A 81 -2.55 -14.82 5.22
CA HIS A 81 -1.83 -13.63 4.77
C HIS A 81 -0.33 -13.74 5.05
N TYR A 82 0.47 -13.24 4.12
CA TYR A 82 1.93 -13.40 4.06
C TYR A 82 2.36 -14.84 3.78
N ALA A 83 2.83 -15.08 2.55
CA ALA A 83 3.32 -16.37 2.07
C ALA A 83 4.59 -16.87 2.77
N SER A 84 5.28 -16.00 3.51
CA SER A 84 6.47 -16.33 4.28
C SER A 84 6.14 -17.04 5.61
N GLY A 85 6.02 -16.29 6.71
CA GLY A 85 5.83 -16.83 8.06
C GLY A 85 4.52 -17.60 8.22
N TYR A 86 3.38 -16.94 8.07
CA TYR A 86 2.07 -17.57 8.19
C TYR A 86 1.81 -18.62 7.10
N GLY A 87 2.27 -18.39 5.87
CA GLY A 87 2.27 -19.43 4.82
C GLY A 87 3.03 -20.71 5.23
N THR A 88 4.14 -20.56 5.96
CA THR A 88 4.89 -21.72 6.51
C THR A 88 4.05 -22.45 7.55
N LEU A 89 3.40 -21.72 8.45
CA LEU A 89 2.54 -22.32 9.46
C LEU A 89 1.38 -23.08 8.84
N ALA A 90 0.68 -22.47 7.87
CA ALA A 90 -0.42 -23.10 7.14
C ALA A 90 0.03 -24.43 6.49
N ARG A 91 1.17 -24.41 5.80
CA ARG A 91 1.77 -25.61 5.20
C ARG A 91 2.09 -26.71 6.20
N LEU A 92 2.56 -26.37 7.40
CA LEU A 92 2.82 -27.36 8.44
C LEU A 92 1.53 -27.88 9.08
N ALA A 93 0.49 -27.06 9.13
CA ALA A 93 -0.85 -27.48 9.55
C ALA A 93 -1.52 -28.41 8.53
N LYS A 94 -1.18 -28.31 7.23
CA LYS A 94 -1.68 -29.18 6.15
C LYS A 94 -3.22 -29.19 6.07
N PHE A 95 -3.84 -28.04 6.24
CA PHE A 95 -5.29 -27.89 6.10
C PHE A 95 -5.62 -27.53 4.66
N GLU A 96 -6.72 -28.05 4.14
CA GLU A 96 -7.22 -27.75 2.81
C GLU A 96 -8.74 -27.58 2.85
N PRO A 97 -9.30 -26.71 1.98
CA PRO A 97 -8.58 -25.86 1.04
C PRO A 97 -7.93 -24.64 1.71
N THR A 98 -6.68 -24.33 1.31
CA THR A 98 -5.97 -23.11 1.75
C THR A 98 -5.91 -22.04 0.65
N ILE A 99 -6.27 -20.81 0.97
CA ILE A 99 -6.04 -19.61 0.16
C ILE A 99 -4.82 -18.88 0.74
N LEU A 100 -3.87 -18.48 -0.11
CA LEU A 100 -2.67 -17.76 0.31
C LEU A 100 -2.54 -16.41 -0.41
N SER A 101 -2.66 -15.31 0.34
CA SER A 101 -2.45 -13.97 -0.19
C SER A 101 -1.02 -13.49 0.03
N VAL A 102 -0.37 -13.07 -1.06
CA VAL A 102 0.96 -12.44 -1.05
C VAL A 102 0.84 -10.92 -0.96
N TRP A 103 1.65 -10.26 -0.13
CA TRP A 103 1.46 -8.85 0.29
C TRP A 103 2.74 -7.99 0.17
N GLY A 104 3.67 -8.39 -0.69
CA GLY A 104 4.86 -7.62 -1.03
C GLY A 104 6.13 -8.23 -0.46
N SER A 105 6.54 -7.84 0.75
CA SER A 105 7.87 -8.22 1.28
C SER A 105 8.11 -9.72 1.40
N ASP A 106 7.05 -10.52 1.51
CA ASP A 106 7.07 -11.98 1.52
C ASP A 106 7.44 -12.60 0.17
N VAL A 107 7.31 -11.85 -0.93
CA VAL A 107 7.73 -12.26 -2.28
C VAL A 107 8.87 -11.42 -2.85
N TYR A 108 8.95 -10.11 -2.60
CA TYR A 108 10.04 -9.27 -3.12
C TYR A 108 11.33 -9.38 -2.30
N LEU A 109 11.24 -9.50 -0.97
CA LEU A 109 12.42 -9.44 -0.09
C LEU A 109 12.78 -10.78 0.52
N PHE A 110 11.79 -11.48 1.08
CA PHE A 110 12.00 -12.74 1.79
C PHE A 110 12.78 -13.81 0.99
N PRO A 111 12.42 -14.16 -0.26
CA PRO A 111 13.13 -15.20 -1.01
C PRO A 111 14.56 -14.79 -1.38
N ASN A 112 14.84 -13.48 -1.48
CA ASN A 112 16.15 -12.95 -1.84
C ASN A 112 17.13 -12.87 -0.65
N LYS A 113 16.68 -13.14 0.59
CA LYS A 113 17.55 -13.15 1.77
C LYS A 113 18.57 -14.29 1.74
N ARG A 114 18.10 -15.52 1.47
CA ARG A 114 18.90 -16.75 1.40
C ARG A 114 18.16 -17.79 0.56
N GLU A 115 18.90 -18.72 -0.04
CA GLU A 115 18.32 -19.82 -0.83
C GLU A 115 17.32 -20.69 -0.04
N VAL A 116 17.50 -20.84 1.27
CA VAL A 116 16.53 -21.53 2.13
C VAL A 116 15.18 -20.80 2.19
N ASN A 117 15.17 -19.47 2.23
CA ASN A 117 13.94 -18.66 2.23
C ASN A 117 13.20 -18.82 0.91
N ARG A 118 13.92 -18.83 -0.22
CA ARG A 118 13.37 -19.12 -1.53
C ARG A 118 12.68 -20.48 -1.56
N ARG A 119 13.34 -21.53 -1.08
CA ARG A 119 12.77 -22.89 -1.00
C ARG A 119 11.55 -22.97 -0.07
N ILE A 120 11.55 -22.23 1.04
CA ILE A 120 10.40 -22.14 1.94
C ILE A 120 9.21 -21.51 1.22
N LEU A 121 9.42 -20.36 0.56
CA LEU A 121 8.37 -19.67 -0.18
C LEU A 121 7.76 -20.58 -1.27
N LYS A 122 8.61 -21.23 -2.09
CA LYS A 122 8.15 -22.20 -3.09
C LYS A 122 7.23 -23.27 -2.48
N LYS A 123 7.66 -23.90 -1.40
CA LYS A 123 6.86 -24.94 -0.70
C LYS A 123 5.54 -24.40 -0.18
N ASN A 124 5.51 -23.17 0.32
CA ASN A 124 4.29 -22.55 0.85
C ASN A 124 3.29 -22.23 -0.28
N LEU A 125 3.76 -21.65 -1.39
CA LEU A 125 2.93 -21.35 -2.56
C LEU A 125 2.38 -22.63 -3.21
N SER A 126 3.19 -23.68 -3.31
CA SER A 126 2.78 -24.98 -3.84
C SER A 126 1.75 -25.70 -2.96
N HIS A 127 1.75 -25.43 -1.65
CA HIS A 127 0.78 -26.03 -0.74
C HIS A 127 -0.61 -25.43 -0.85
N ALA A 128 -0.74 -24.10 -0.98
CA ALA A 128 -2.06 -23.48 -1.06
C ALA A 128 -2.90 -24.12 -2.19
N LYS A 129 -4.23 -24.15 -2.11
CA LYS A 129 -5.08 -24.48 -3.27
C LYS A 129 -5.23 -23.26 -4.17
N TYR A 130 -5.42 -22.07 -3.57
CA TYR A 130 -5.60 -20.80 -4.28
C TYR A 130 -4.57 -19.77 -3.83
N ILE A 131 -4.19 -18.85 -4.73
CA ILE A 131 -3.25 -17.76 -4.44
C ILE A 131 -3.88 -16.44 -4.87
N THR A 132 -3.77 -15.41 -4.02
CA THR A 132 -4.17 -14.06 -4.40
C THR A 132 -3.02 -13.07 -4.29
N SER A 133 -3.02 -12.06 -5.16
CA SER A 133 -2.01 -11.02 -5.24
C SER A 133 -2.68 -9.66 -5.30
N THR A 134 -2.12 -8.64 -4.65
CA THR A 134 -2.69 -7.29 -4.68
C THR A 134 -2.43 -6.54 -5.99
N SER A 135 -1.51 -7.02 -6.84
CA SER A 135 -1.15 -6.40 -8.11
C SER A 135 -0.72 -7.43 -9.16
N HIS A 136 -0.74 -7.03 -10.43
CA HIS A 136 -0.23 -7.83 -11.53
C HIS A 136 1.30 -7.95 -11.50
N ASP A 137 2.02 -6.92 -11.09
CA ASP A 137 3.47 -6.93 -10.90
C ASP A 137 3.86 -7.95 -9.84
N MET A 138 3.17 -7.93 -8.69
CA MET A 138 3.43 -8.90 -7.63
C MET A 138 3.02 -10.31 -8.03
N LYS A 139 1.99 -10.47 -8.88
CA LYS A 139 1.66 -11.75 -9.49
C LYS A 139 2.84 -12.27 -10.32
N LYS A 140 3.41 -11.45 -11.22
CA LYS A 140 4.59 -11.80 -12.02
C LYS A 140 5.80 -12.15 -11.15
N GLU A 141 6.01 -11.42 -10.05
CA GLU A 141 7.07 -11.74 -9.09
C GLU A 141 6.82 -13.10 -8.43
N THR A 142 5.58 -13.36 -8.03
CA THR A 142 5.17 -14.61 -7.36
C THR A 142 5.31 -15.82 -8.28
N GLU A 143 5.01 -15.68 -9.57
CA GLU A 143 5.13 -16.73 -10.59
C GLU A 143 6.55 -17.29 -10.70
N LYS A 144 7.59 -16.50 -10.38
CA LYS A 144 9.00 -16.96 -10.35
C LYS A 144 9.26 -18.07 -9.33
N TYR A 145 8.36 -18.22 -8.36
CA TYR A 145 8.47 -19.18 -7.26
C TYR A 145 7.47 -20.34 -7.38
N LEU A 146 6.66 -20.39 -8.44
CA LEU A 146 5.78 -21.51 -8.73
C LEU A 146 6.46 -22.51 -9.68
N ASP A 147 6.25 -23.79 -9.42
CA ASP A 147 6.81 -24.87 -10.26
C ASP A 147 5.84 -25.31 -11.38
N TYR A 148 4.60 -24.80 -11.38
CA TYR A 148 3.57 -25.03 -12.39
C TYR A 148 2.67 -23.80 -12.56
N ASN A 149 1.98 -23.71 -13.70
CA ASN A 149 1.01 -22.64 -13.96
C ASN A 149 -0.20 -22.81 -13.04
N LYS A 150 -0.19 -22.04 -11.97
CA LYS A 150 -1.28 -21.94 -11.02
C LYS A 150 -1.90 -20.56 -11.15
N GLU A 151 -3.22 -20.51 -11.20
CA GLU A 151 -3.92 -19.25 -11.27
C GLU A 151 -3.68 -18.42 -10.00
N ILE A 152 -3.30 -17.17 -10.21
CA ILE A 152 -3.18 -16.15 -9.17
C ILE A 152 -4.25 -15.10 -9.45
N TYR A 153 -5.18 -14.96 -8.50
CA TYR A 153 -6.27 -13.99 -8.52
C TYR A 153 -5.75 -12.62 -8.08
N ILE A 154 -6.17 -11.55 -8.77
CA ILE A 154 -5.81 -10.19 -8.39
C ILE A 154 -6.85 -9.64 -7.41
N THR A 155 -6.44 -9.38 -6.18
CA THR A 155 -7.27 -8.88 -5.08
C THR A 155 -6.63 -7.63 -4.47
N PRO A 156 -6.89 -6.43 -5.00
CA PRO A 156 -6.30 -5.17 -4.52
C PRO A 156 -6.63 -4.88 -3.05
N PHE A 157 -5.86 -4.00 -2.41
CA PHE A 157 -6.10 -3.62 -1.00
C PHE A 157 -7.36 -2.79 -0.77
N GLY A 158 -7.78 -2.01 -1.77
CA GLY A 158 -8.94 -1.12 -1.71
C GLY A 158 -8.75 0.12 -0.83
N ILE A 159 -9.26 1.25 -1.31
CA ILE A 159 -9.27 2.54 -0.63
C ILE A 159 -10.66 2.85 -0.08
N ASP A 160 -10.72 3.31 1.16
CA ASP A 160 -11.95 3.87 1.72
C ASP A 160 -12.21 5.23 1.07
N THR A 161 -13.05 5.25 0.04
CA THR A 161 -13.38 6.46 -0.72
C THR A 161 -14.33 7.41 0.01
N GLN A 162 -14.84 7.03 1.18
CA GLN A 162 -15.59 7.93 2.06
C GLN A 162 -14.65 8.70 2.99
N LEU A 163 -13.63 8.03 3.53
CA LEU A 163 -12.56 8.66 4.32
C LEU A 163 -11.63 9.49 3.44
N PHE A 164 -11.11 8.90 2.37
CA PHE A 164 -10.28 9.58 1.38
C PHE A 164 -11.18 10.14 0.28
N ARG A 165 -11.44 11.44 0.35
CA ARG A 165 -12.24 12.18 -0.64
C ARG A 165 -11.74 13.60 -0.75
N ALA A 166 -11.96 14.20 -1.91
CA ALA A 166 -11.75 15.62 -2.12
C ALA A 166 -12.70 16.42 -1.21
N ASN A 167 -12.20 17.51 -0.64
CA ASN A 167 -13.01 18.49 0.08
C ASN A 167 -13.70 19.42 -0.91
N ASP A 168 -15.03 19.50 -0.86
CA ASP A 168 -15.84 20.39 -1.70
C ASP A 168 -15.46 21.88 -1.51
N ASN A 169 -14.88 22.21 -0.37
CA ASN A 169 -14.45 23.56 0.02
C ASN A 169 -12.95 23.79 -0.13
N LYS A 170 -12.25 23.12 -1.07
CA LYS A 170 -10.86 23.48 -1.39
C LYS A 170 -10.91 24.92 -1.90
N SER A 171 -10.73 25.89 -0.99
CA SER A 171 -10.75 27.31 -1.31
C SER A 171 -9.73 27.51 -2.41
N ASN A 172 -10.14 28.06 -3.56
CA ASN A 172 -9.20 28.53 -4.56
C ASN A 172 -8.13 29.32 -3.82
N ASN A 173 -6.91 28.76 -3.78
CA ASN A 173 -5.87 29.16 -2.84
C ASN A 173 -5.57 30.65 -3.12
N GLU A 174 -6.14 31.56 -2.32
CA GLU A 174 -6.05 33.02 -2.56
C GLU A 174 -4.58 33.49 -2.55
N ASN A 175 -3.69 32.67 -1.96
CA ASN A 175 -2.26 32.90 -1.84
C ASN A 175 -1.40 32.32 -2.99
N ASN A 176 -1.99 31.67 -4.01
CA ASN A 176 -1.24 31.02 -5.10
C ASN A 176 -0.12 30.06 -4.61
N GLN A 177 -0.28 29.49 -3.42
CA GLN A 177 0.68 28.55 -2.84
C GLN A 177 0.57 27.21 -3.57
N LEU A 178 1.71 26.68 -4.04
CA LEU A 178 1.78 25.35 -4.66
C LEU A 178 2.30 24.35 -3.62
N CYS A 179 1.48 23.39 -3.24
CA CYS A 179 1.84 22.36 -2.27
C CYS A 179 2.12 21.02 -2.96
N ILE A 180 3.33 20.52 -2.80
CA ILE A 180 3.75 19.18 -3.19
C ILE A 180 3.82 18.33 -1.92
N GLY A 181 3.43 17.07 -1.98
CA GLY A 181 3.54 16.23 -0.79
C GLY A 181 3.77 14.75 -1.02
N ILE A 182 4.20 14.10 0.05
CA ILE A 182 4.45 12.66 0.12
C ILE A 182 4.08 12.13 1.51
N ALA A 183 3.49 10.94 1.56
CA ALA A 183 3.23 10.20 2.81
C ALA A 183 3.88 8.81 2.74
N LYS A 184 5.09 8.69 3.31
CA LYS A 184 5.90 7.47 3.31
C LYS A 184 6.83 7.42 4.52
N LYS A 185 7.29 6.22 4.88
CA LYS A 185 8.41 6.10 5.83
C LYS A 185 9.66 6.74 5.24
N LEU A 186 10.50 7.33 6.09
CA LEU A 186 11.74 7.97 5.66
C LEU A 186 12.86 6.92 5.56
N GLU A 187 12.74 6.05 4.56
CA GLU A 187 13.69 4.99 4.26
C GLU A 187 14.20 5.10 2.83
N LYS A 188 15.45 4.69 2.59
CA LYS A 188 16.13 4.86 1.29
C LYS A 188 15.36 4.33 0.09
N VAL A 189 14.60 3.25 0.30
CA VAL A 189 13.78 2.62 -0.75
C VAL A 189 12.68 3.53 -1.27
N TYR A 190 12.23 4.52 -0.49
CA TYR A 190 11.15 5.43 -0.89
C TYR A 190 11.62 6.71 -1.58
N GLY A 191 12.94 6.94 -1.65
CA GLY A 191 13.55 7.96 -2.53
C GLY A 191 13.20 9.42 -2.21
N ILE A 192 12.92 9.75 -0.95
CA ILE A 192 12.51 11.10 -0.54
C ILE A 192 13.59 12.14 -0.89
N ASP A 193 14.87 11.76 -0.89
CA ASP A 193 15.99 12.60 -1.31
C ASP A 193 15.86 13.03 -2.79
N TYR A 194 15.38 12.15 -3.66
CA TYR A 194 15.15 12.49 -5.07
C TYR A 194 14.05 13.53 -5.24
N LEU A 195 13.00 13.49 -4.41
CA LEU A 195 11.95 14.50 -4.40
C LEU A 195 12.46 15.86 -3.88
N ILE A 196 13.26 15.87 -2.80
CA ILE A 196 13.83 17.12 -2.28
C ILE A 196 14.73 17.78 -3.34
N ARG A 197 15.58 16.99 -4.03
CA ARG A 197 16.41 17.48 -5.14
C ARG A 197 15.57 18.00 -6.30
N ALA A 198 14.51 17.27 -6.68
CA ALA A 198 13.59 17.69 -7.73
C ALA A 198 12.89 19.01 -7.40
N VAL A 199 12.46 19.20 -6.15
CA VAL A 199 11.84 20.46 -5.67
C VAL A 199 12.84 21.62 -5.70
N SER A 200 14.12 21.39 -5.36
CA SER A 200 15.18 22.40 -5.51
C SER A 200 15.35 22.83 -6.98
N GLU A 201 15.40 21.87 -7.90
CA GLU A 201 15.50 22.13 -9.34
C GLU A 201 14.27 22.85 -9.89
N LEU A 202 13.08 22.44 -9.47
CA LEU A 202 11.81 23.08 -9.81
C LEU A 202 11.83 24.55 -9.41
N LYS A 203 12.18 24.85 -8.15
CA LYS A 203 12.27 26.22 -7.61
C LYS A 203 13.24 27.06 -8.45
N LYS A 204 14.44 26.53 -8.76
CA LYS A 204 15.43 27.22 -9.61
C LYS A 204 14.86 27.50 -11.01
N LYS A 205 14.22 26.50 -11.63
CA LYS A 205 13.64 26.62 -12.97
C LYS A 205 12.51 27.65 -13.00
N LEU A 206 11.61 27.64 -12.02
CA LEU A 206 10.55 28.64 -11.89
C LEU A 206 11.10 30.07 -11.78
N LYS A 207 12.14 30.29 -10.96
CA LYS A 207 12.81 31.61 -10.84
C LYS A 207 13.43 32.07 -12.15
N ILE A 208 14.18 31.19 -12.83
CA ILE A 208 14.82 31.50 -14.12
C ILE A 208 13.77 31.89 -15.17
N GLN A 209 12.61 31.23 -15.16
CA GLN A 209 11.52 31.47 -16.10
C GLN A 209 10.58 32.63 -15.67
N GLY A 210 10.89 33.33 -14.59
CA GLY A 210 10.13 34.50 -14.13
C GLY A 210 8.90 34.21 -13.26
N TYR A 211 8.65 32.95 -12.90
CA TYR A 211 7.53 32.54 -12.03
C TYR A 211 7.85 32.67 -10.53
N ASN A 212 8.32 33.85 -10.12
CA ASN A 212 8.80 34.09 -8.74
C ASN A 212 7.72 33.84 -7.69
N ASN A 213 6.47 34.23 -7.97
CA ASN A 213 5.36 34.02 -7.03
C ASN A 213 5.14 32.53 -6.69
N ILE A 214 5.24 31.63 -7.69
CA ILE A 214 5.11 30.19 -7.46
C ILE A 214 6.36 29.66 -6.76
N ALA A 215 7.54 30.09 -7.19
CA ALA A 215 8.80 29.63 -6.60
C ALA A 215 8.95 30.00 -5.12
N ASP A 216 8.53 31.20 -4.73
CA ASP A 216 8.65 31.70 -3.36
C ASP A 216 7.55 31.15 -2.44
N ASN A 217 6.38 30.79 -3.00
CA ASN A 217 5.28 30.13 -2.28
C ASN A 217 5.22 28.61 -2.53
N LEU A 218 6.32 27.97 -2.90
CA LEU A 218 6.40 26.52 -3.04
C LEU A 218 6.47 25.87 -1.65
N LYS A 219 5.65 24.85 -1.38
CA LYS A 219 5.70 24.07 -0.13
C LYS A 219 5.86 22.59 -0.46
N LEU A 220 6.74 21.89 0.25
CA LEU A 220 6.88 20.44 0.24
C LEU A 220 6.52 19.89 1.62
N ILE A 221 5.44 19.10 1.69
CA ILE A 221 5.00 18.41 2.90
C ILE A 221 5.49 16.96 2.87
N ILE A 222 6.25 16.55 3.88
CA ILE A 222 6.76 15.18 4.04
C ILE A 222 6.15 14.58 5.31
N ILE A 223 5.26 13.59 5.11
CA ILE A 223 4.57 12.89 6.18
C ILE A 223 5.21 11.52 6.38
N GLY A 224 5.58 11.23 7.62
CA GLY A 224 6.19 9.97 8.04
C GLY A 224 7.48 10.16 8.82
N GLU A 225 7.95 9.04 9.40
CA GLU A 225 9.22 8.95 10.13
C GLU A 225 10.04 7.79 9.59
N GLY A 226 11.34 7.78 9.88
CA GLY A 226 12.24 6.71 9.45
C GLY A 226 13.71 7.04 9.66
N SER A 227 14.56 6.06 9.34
CA SER A 227 16.00 6.12 9.58
C SER A 227 16.71 7.28 8.88
N GLN A 228 16.15 7.80 7.78
CA GLN A 228 16.77 8.87 6.99
C GLN A 228 16.42 10.29 7.44
N ARG A 229 15.69 10.49 8.54
CA ARG A 229 15.24 11.84 8.94
C ARG A 229 16.37 12.85 9.06
N GLU A 230 17.48 12.49 9.69
CA GLU A 230 18.64 13.39 9.86
C GLU A 230 19.35 13.70 8.54
N GLU A 231 19.52 12.70 7.68
CA GLU A 231 20.12 12.85 6.35
C GLU A 231 19.27 13.78 5.47
N LEU A 232 17.95 13.59 5.46
CA LEU A 232 17.03 14.41 4.69
C LEU A 232 16.97 15.86 5.21
N ASN A 233 16.98 16.08 6.52
CA ASN A 233 17.08 17.42 7.10
C ASN A 233 18.38 18.13 6.68
N SER A 234 19.50 17.39 6.62
CA SER A 234 20.79 17.95 6.19
C SER A 234 20.76 18.32 4.70
N LEU A 235 20.15 17.48 3.87
CA LEU A 235 19.94 17.77 2.44
C LEU A 235 19.07 19.00 2.20
N VAL A 236 18.00 19.19 3.00
CA VAL A 236 17.16 20.41 2.92
C VAL A 236 17.96 21.67 3.19
N LYS A 237 18.87 21.63 4.18
CA LYS A 237 19.77 22.75 4.49
C LYS A 237 20.80 23.00 3.40
N GLU A 238 21.42 21.93 2.89
CA GLU A 238 22.38 22.02 1.78
C GLU A 238 21.75 22.68 0.54
N LEU A 239 20.47 22.44 0.29
CA LEU A 239 19.74 22.94 -0.86
C LEU A 239 18.98 24.26 -0.62
N GLU A 240 19.13 24.87 0.57
CA GLU A 240 18.47 26.13 0.95
C GLU A 240 16.94 26.08 0.81
N LEU A 241 16.35 24.99 1.31
CA LEU A 241 14.91 24.69 1.24
C LEU A 241 14.22 24.70 2.61
N GLU A 242 14.87 25.17 3.67
CA GLU A 242 14.34 25.12 5.04
C GLU A 242 12.99 25.82 5.20
N ASN A 243 12.76 26.90 4.46
CA ASN A 243 11.49 27.64 4.47
C ASN A 243 10.42 27.03 3.56
N HIS A 244 10.76 25.99 2.80
CA HIS A 244 9.86 25.35 1.84
C HIS A 244 9.48 23.91 2.25
N VAL A 245 10.27 23.25 3.09
CA VAL A 245 10.06 21.85 3.44
C VAL A 245 9.56 21.72 4.87
N GLU A 246 8.40 21.08 5.03
CA GLU A 246 7.82 20.76 6.33
C GLU A 246 7.78 19.25 6.52
N PHE A 247 8.42 18.77 7.58
CA PHE A 247 8.35 17.37 7.98
C PHE A 247 7.35 17.21 9.12
N ILE A 248 6.21 16.57 8.84
CA ILE A 248 5.09 16.40 9.77
C ILE A 248 5.36 15.30 10.80
N GLY A 249 6.14 14.29 10.43
CA GLY A 249 6.35 13.09 11.23
C GLY A 249 5.21 12.08 11.07
N ASN A 250 5.11 11.13 12.00
CA ASN A 250 4.15 10.03 11.92
C ASN A 250 2.80 10.43 12.50
N ILE A 251 1.76 10.41 11.66
CA ILE A 251 0.38 10.76 12.05
C ILE A 251 -0.58 9.57 11.88
N PRO A 252 -1.72 9.56 12.58
CA PRO A 252 -2.77 8.57 12.36
C PRO A 252 -3.28 8.56 10.91
N ASN A 253 -3.61 7.38 10.37
CA ASN A 253 -4.11 7.26 8.99
C ASN A 253 -5.39 8.08 8.73
N VAL A 254 -6.24 8.25 9.75
CA VAL A 254 -7.46 9.07 9.68
C VAL A 254 -7.19 10.57 9.49
N GLU A 255 -5.97 11.05 9.74
CA GLU A 255 -5.57 12.44 9.53
C GLU A 255 -4.91 12.68 8.16
N ILE A 256 -4.45 11.62 7.48
CA ILE A 256 -3.81 11.70 6.17
C ILE A 256 -4.70 12.40 5.12
N PRO A 257 -6.04 12.15 5.04
CA PRO A 257 -6.90 12.85 4.10
C PRO A 257 -6.87 14.38 4.24
N ASN A 258 -6.67 14.92 5.44
CA ASN A 258 -6.61 16.38 5.65
C ASN A 258 -5.41 16.97 4.91
N TYR A 259 -4.23 16.37 5.06
CA TYR A 259 -3.04 16.79 4.35
C TYR A 259 -3.11 16.55 2.84
N LEU A 260 -3.67 15.42 2.41
CA LEU A 260 -3.89 15.17 0.97
C LEU A 260 -4.78 16.25 0.34
N ASN A 261 -5.76 16.75 1.08
CA ASN A 261 -6.59 17.87 0.65
C ASN A 261 -5.89 19.24 0.68
N GLU A 262 -4.70 19.36 1.27
CA GLU A 262 -3.86 20.57 1.16
C GLU A 262 -2.85 20.47 0.00
N ILE A 263 -2.55 19.25 -0.44
CA ILE A 263 -1.57 18.97 -1.50
C ILE A 263 -2.21 19.22 -2.88
N ASP A 264 -1.44 19.83 -3.78
CA ASP A 264 -1.77 20.03 -5.19
C ASP A 264 -1.16 18.95 -6.10
N ILE A 265 -0.01 18.40 -5.71
CA ILE A 265 0.68 17.32 -6.45
C ILE A 265 1.26 16.32 -5.44
N PHE A 266 0.84 15.05 -5.54
CA PHE A 266 1.37 13.98 -4.68
C PHE A 266 2.52 13.25 -5.37
N CYS A 267 3.60 12.97 -4.65
CA CYS A 267 4.81 12.39 -5.22
C CYS A 267 5.21 11.07 -4.56
N ILE A 268 5.60 10.08 -5.37
CA ILE A 268 6.14 8.80 -4.91
C ILE A 268 7.40 8.44 -5.72
N PRO A 269 8.57 9.00 -5.38
CA PRO A 269 9.85 8.77 -6.07
C PRO A 269 10.52 7.46 -5.65
N SER A 270 9.74 6.44 -5.29
CA SER A 270 10.27 5.20 -4.71
C SER A 270 11.17 4.44 -5.69
N LEU A 271 12.18 3.75 -5.16
CA LEU A 271 13.06 2.87 -5.91
C LEU A 271 12.48 1.45 -6.03
N SER A 272 11.60 1.09 -5.09
CA SER A 272 10.83 -0.14 -5.12
C SER A 272 9.50 0.09 -4.42
N GLU A 273 8.42 -0.39 -5.01
CA GLU A 273 7.07 -0.30 -4.46
C GLU A 273 6.30 -1.57 -4.80
N SER A 274 5.42 -2.01 -3.90
CA SER A 274 4.65 -3.24 -4.11
C SER A 274 3.36 -3.00 -4.88
N PHE A 275 2.52 -2.08 -4.39
CA PHE A 275 1.22 -1.77 -4.98
C PHE A 275 0.98 -0.28 -5.17
N GLY A 276 1.36 0.57 -4.21
CA GLY A 276 1.11 2.02 -4.31
C GLY A 276 -0.18 2.49 -3.63
N VAL A 277 -0.53 1.94 -2.46
CA VAL A 277 -1.71 2.38 -1.66
C VAL A 277 -1.74 3.90 -1.49
N ALA A 278 -0.61 4.53 -1.17
CA ALA A 278 -0.53 5.98 -1.02
C ALA A 278 -0.85 6.76 -2.30
N ALA A 279 -0.56 6.20 -3.49
CA ALA A 279 -0.95 6.82 -4.77
C ALA A 279 -2.46 6.80 -4.95
N LEU A 280 -3.09 5.67 -4.60
CA LEU A 280 -4.54 5.52 -4.66
C LEU A 280 -5.25 6.36 -3.60
N GLU A 281 -4.67 6.53 -2.39
CA GLU A 281 -5.18 7.44 -1.36
C GLU A 281 -5.17 8.90 -1.85
N ALA A 282 -4.07 9.35 -2.47
CA ALA A 282 -3.98 10.67 -3.08
C ALA A 282 -4.96 10.86 -4.25
N SER A 283 -5.03 9.87 -5.14
CA SER A 283 -5.98 9.85 -6.27
C SER A 283 -7.44 9.87 -5.78
N ALA A 284 -7.74 9.19 -4.67
CA ALA A 284 -9.05 9.24 -4.03
C ALA A 284 -9.37 10.64 -3.47
N CYS A 285 -8.37 11.46 -3.14
CA CYS A 285 -8.58 12.87 -2.79
C CYS A 285 -8.57 13.81 -4.01
N ALA A 286 -8.64 13.26 -5.23
CA ALA A 286 -8.53 13.99 -6.49
C ALA A 286 -7.22 14.81 -6.61
N VAL A 287 -6.12 14.24 -6.13
CA VAL A 287 -4.78 14.83 -6.25
C VAL A 287 -4.00 14.08 -7.34
N PRO A 288 -3.45 14.77 -8.35
CA PRO A 288 -2.63 14.14 -9.37
C PRO A 288 -1.34 13.57 -8.76
N VAL A 289 -0.89 12.43 -9.29
CA VAL A 289 0.27 11.70 -8.76
C VAL A 289 1.44 11.74 -9.73
N VAL A 290 2.64 12.08 -9.25
CA VAL A 290 3.91 11.83 -9.97
C VAL A 290 4.66 10.72 -9.25
N ALA A 291 4.85 9.58 -9.91
CA ALA A 291 5.40 8.38 -9.31
C ALA A 291 6.54 7.78 -10.13
N SER A 292 7.44 7.06 -9.49
CA SER A 292 8.43 6.24 -10.20
C SER A 292 7.75 5.10 -10.97
N ASN A 293 8.28 4.77 -12.14
CA ASN A 293 7.87 3.63 -12.96
C ASN A 293 8.44 2.31 -12.41
N VAL A 294 8.05 1.94 -11.18
CA VAL A 294 8.54 0.73 -10.50
C VAL A 294 7.43 -0.05 -9.82
N GLY A 295 7.56 -1.38 -9.86
CA GLY A 295 6.68 -2.31 -9.17
C GLY A 295 5.20 -2.11 -9.54
N GLY A 296 4.33 -1.99 -8.54
CA GLY A 296 2.89 -1.81 -8.75
C GLY A 296 2.43 -0.38 -9.11
N LEU A 297 3.30 0.64 -9.05
CA LEU A 297 2.91 2.03 -9.32
C LEU A 297 2.32 2.25 -10.73
N PRO A 298 2.86 1.64 -11.80
CA PRO A 298 2.30 1.78 -13.15
C PRO A 298 0.90 1.17 -13.33
N GLU A 299 0.44 0.33 -12.41
CA GLU A 299 -0.93 -0.20 -12.44
C GLU A 299 -1.95 0.80 -11.87
N VAL A 300 -1.50 1.69 -10.99
CA VAL A 300 -2.38 2.59 -10.22
C VAL A 300 -2.21 4.07 -10.59
N VAL A 301 -1.16 4.41 -11.35
CA VAL A 301 -0.95 5.74 -11.95
C VAL A 301 -0.86 5.58 -13.47
N LEU A 302 -1.90 6.01 -14.17
CA LEU A 302 -1.95 5.97 -15.62
C LEU A 302 -1.21 7.20 -16.18
N HIS A 303 -0.05 6.95 -16.79
CA HIS A 303 0.83 8.01 -17.30
C HIS A 303 0.11 8.88 -18.33
N GLY A 304 0.07 10.19 -18.06
CA GLY A 304 -0.59 11.19 -18.91
C GLY A 304 -2.12 11.25 -18.73
N GLU A 305 -2.70 10.47 -17.83
CA GLU A 305 -4.16 10.43 -17.61
C GLU A 305 -4.54 10.73 -16.15
N THR A 306 -3.91 10.07 -15.17
CA THR A 306 -4.14 10.30 -13.74
C THR A 306 -2.94 10.93 -13.03
N GLY A 307 -1.87 11.18 -13.79
CA GLY A 307 -0.56 11.52 -13.25
C GLY A 307 0.57 11.24 -14.22
N TYR A 308 1.80 11.31 -13.70
CA TYR A 308 3.00 11.00 -14.47
C TYR A 308 3.80 9.86 -13.83
N LEU A 309 4.35 9.01 -14.70
CA LEU A 309 5.39 8.04 -14.36
C LEU A 309 6.75 8.58 -14.82
N VAL A 310 7.76 8.46 -13.98
CA VAL A 310 9.15 8.87 -14.24
C VAL A 310 10.13 7.74 -13.93
N ASP A 311 11.35 7.79 -14.46
CA ASP A 311 12.37 6.80 -14.12
C ASP A 311 12.81 6.92 -12.65
N ALA A 312 12.96 5.77 -11.98
CA ALA A 312 13.35 5.74 -10.57
C ALA A 312 14.74 6.36 -10.35
N GLY A 313 14.83 7.24 -9.36
CA GLY A 313 16.08 7.95 -9.04
C GLY A 313 16.40 9.12 -9.99
N ASN A 314 15.50 9.47 -10.91
CA ASN A 314 15.69 10.59 -11.84
C ASN A 314 15.04 11.87 -11.30
N SER A 315 15.75 12.60 -10.43
CA SER A 315 15.27 13.89 -9.89
C SER A 315 14.98 14.93 -10.95
N LYS A 316 15.69 14.89 -12.07
CA LYS A 316 15.53 15.87 -13.15
C LYS A 316 14.21 15.66 -13.89
N GLU A 317 13.91 14.43 -14.28
CA GLU A 317 12.64 14.10 -14.91
C GLU A 317 11.47 14.33 -13.96
N LEU A 318 11.62 13.97 -12.67
CA LEU A 318 10.64 14.30 -11.63
C LEU A 318 10.39 15.82 -11.56
N SER A 319 11.45 16.63 -11.54
CA SER A 319 11.37 18.09 -11.57
C SER A 319 10.67 18.62 -12.83
N GLU A 320 10.90 18.01 -13.99
CA GLU A 320 10.24 18.38 -15.25
C GLU A 320 8.73 18.13 -15.20
N ARG A 321 8.29 16.97 -14.69
CA ARG A 321 6.86 16.68 -14.52
C ARG A 321 6.21 17.57 -13.47
N LEU A 322 6.91 17.85 -12.37
CA LEU A 322 6.46 18.79 -11.36
C LEU A 322 6.32 20.21 -11.91
N TYR A 323 7.25 20.64 -12.75
CA TYR A 323 7.19 21.96 -13.40
C TYR A 323 5.98 22.08 -14.33
N GLU A 324 5.70 21.04 -15.11
CA GLU A 324 4.54 21.00 -15.98
C GLU A 324 3.23 21.09 -15.18
N LEU A 325 3.09 20.28 -14.13
CA LEU A 325 1.91 20.33 -13.27
C LEU A 325 1.83 21.64 -12.49
N ALA A 326 2.95 22.23 -12.05
CA ALA A 326 2.98 23.51 -11.34
C ALA A 326 2.34 24.65 -12.16
N LEU A 327 2.57 24.67 -13.47
CA LEU A 327 2.09 25.72 -14.36
C LEU A 327 0.71 25.46 -14.96
N ASN A 328 0.16 24.25 -14.82
CA ASN A 328 -1.11 23.86 -15.44
C ASN A 328 -2.14 23.39 -14.39
N PRO A 329 -2.83 24.32 -13.69
CA PRO A 329 -3.87 23.97 -12.72
C PRO A 329 -5.01 23.12 -13.31
N GLU A 330 -5.42 23.38 -14.56
CA GLU A 330 -6.45 22.58 -15.24
C GLU A 330 -6.00 21.13 -15.44
N LEU A 331 -4.74 20.92 -15.83
CA LEU A 331 -4.17 19.58 -15.97
C LEU A 331 -4.11 18.86 -14.61
N ARG A 332 -3.78 19.57 -13.53
CA ARG A 332 -3.83 18.99 -12.17
C ARG A 332 -5.23 18.54 -11.81
N LYS A 333 -6.24 19.36 -12.13
CA LYS A 333 -7.65 19.05 -11.88
C LYS A 333 -8.09 17.84 -12.70
N GLU A 334 -7.83 17.83 -14.00
CA GLU A 334 -8.14 16.71 -14.89
C GLU A 334 -7.53 15.40 -14.40
N PHE A 335 -6.22 15.39 -14.11
CA PHE A 335 -5.54 14.20 -13.61
C PHE A 335 -6.07 13.74 -12.26
N GLY A 336 -6.40 14.69 -11.37
CA GLY A 336 -7.02 14.41 -10.07
C GLY A 336 -8.39 13.75 -10.21
N GLU A 337 -9.27 14.31 -11.06
CA GLU A 337 -10.61 13.78 -11.34
C GLU A 337 -10.55 12.38 -11.96
N ASN A 338 -9.68 12.18 -12.97
CA ASN A 338 -9.45 10.87 -13.58
C ASN A 338 -8.93 9.84 -12.56
N GLY A 339 -7.99 10.25 -11.69
CA GLY A 339 -7.47 9.41 -10.62
C GLY A 339 -8.56 9.00 -9.63
N ARG A 340 -9.45 9.92 -9.26
CA ARG A 340 -10.60 9.65 -8.38
C ARG A 340 -11.57 8.66 -9.00
N GLU A 341 -11.86 8.80 -10.30
CA GLU A 341 -12.72 7.89 -11.04
C GLU A 341 -12.12 6.48 -11.13
N LEU A 342 -10.83 6.38 -11.42
CA LEU A 342 -10.09 5.11 -11.43
C LEU A 342 -10.20 4.40 -10.07
N VAL A 343 -9.96 5.13 -8.97
CA VAL A 343 -10.06 4.55 -7.64
C VAL A 343 -11.49 4.11 -7.37
N SER A 344 -12.48 4.96 -7.62
CA SER A 344 -13.89 4.67 -7.31
C SER A 344 -14.40 3.43 -8.05
N SER A 345 -13.99 3.25 -9.30
CA SER A 345 -14.42 2.16 -10.17
C SER A 345 -13.68 0.84 -9.94
N LYS A 346 -12.36 0.87 -9.68
CA LYS A 346 -11.53 -0.35 -9.62
C LYS A 346 -10.89 -0.65 -8.27
N TYR A 347 -10.62 0.38 -7.48
CA TYR A 347 -9.81 0.28 -6.27
C TYR A 347 -10.54 0.78 -5.02
N SER A 348 -11.86 0.94 -5.06
CA SER A 348 -12.62 1.23 -3.85
C SER A 348 -12.59 0.01 -2.92
N TRP A 349 -12.72 0.26 -1.62
CA TRP A 349 -12.78 -0.82 -0.64
C TRP A 349 -13.92 -1.79 -0.93
N LYS A 350 -15.10 -1.25 -1.27
CA LYS A 350 -16.27 -2.02 -1.68
C LYS A 350 -15.96 -2.93 -2.87
N GLU A 351 -15.30 -2.41 -3.89
CA GLU A 351 -14.94 -3.19 -5.08
C GLU A 351 -13.90 -4.26 -4.77
N SER A 352 -12.88 -3.94 -3.97
CA SER A 352 -11.86 -4.91 -3.57
C SER A 352 -12.44 -6.06 -2.74
N VAL A 353 -13.40 -5.75 -1.85
CA VAL A 353 -14.16 -6.77 -1.12
C VAL A 353 -14.98 -7.62 -2.07
N ARG A 354 -15.70 -7.01 -3.02
CA ARG A 354 -16.49 -7.73 -4.04
C ARG A 354 -15.63 -8.75 -4.79
N ILE A 355 -14.44 -8.35 -5.26
CA ILE A 355 -13.49 -9.23 -5.97
C ILE A 355 -13.03 -10.38 -5.07
N MET A 356 -12.70 -10.13 -3.80
CA MET A 356 -12.31 -11.21 -2.88
C MET A 356 -13.46 -12.20 -2.63
N LEU A 357 -14.70 -11.71 -2.53
CA LEU A 357 -15.87 -12.57 -2.36
C LEU A 357 -16.12 -13.44 -3.60
N GLU A 358 -15.86 -12.94 -4.81
CA GLU A 358 -15.87 -13.76 -6.03
C GLU A 358 -14.85 -14.89 -5.96
N VAL A 359 -13.63 -14.60 -5.50
CA VAL A 359 -12.61 -15.64 -5.27
C VAL A 359 -13.16 -16.71 -4.31
N TYR A 360 -13.75 -16.33 -3.18
CA TYR A 360 -14.31 -17.29 -2.20
C TYR A 360 -15.51 -18.08 -2.71
N ASN A 361 -16.27 -17.53 -3.65
CA ASN A 361 -17.40 -18.23 -4.28
C ASN A 361 -16.94 -19.23 -5.34
N ASN A 362 -15.81 -18.95 -6.00
CA ASN A 362 -15.18 -19.85 -6.96
C ASN A 362 -14.37 -20.98 -6.30
N ILE A 363 -14.24 -20.96 -4.98
CA ILE A 363 -13.66 -22.08 -4.24
C ILE A 363 -14.67 -23.22 -4.27
N GLU A 364 -14.41 -24.18 -5.16
CA GLU A 364 -15.13 -25.46 -5.18
C GLU A 364 -14.91 -26.19 -3.85
N ASP A 365 -16.03 -26.66 -3.28
CA ASP A 365 -16.10 -27.51 -2.09
C ASP A 365 -15.22 -28.77 -2.19
#